data_AF-A0A1X0UTR9-F1
#
_entry.id   AF-A0A1X0UTR9-F1
#
_cell.length_a   1.000
_cell.length_b   1.000
_cell.length_c   1.000
_cell.angle_alpha   90.00
_cell.angle_beta   90.00
_cell.angle_gamma   90.00
#
_symmetry.space_group_name_H-M   'P 1'
#
loop_
_entity.id
_entity.type
_entity.pdbx_description
1 polymer ?
#
loop_
_entity_poly.entity_id
_entity_poly.type
_entity_poly.pdbx_seq_one_letter_code
_entity_poly.pdbx_strand_id
1 'polypeptide(L)' 'MAEQHSDKHDEESRARIERARLTRIFGDVLPETTGDDRAGAEDTRSDDWFDRERPPHHY' A
#
# COMPACT_ATOMS: atom_id res chain seq x y z
N MET A 1 10.41 15.06 29.24
CA MET A 1 9.13 14.39 28.89
C MET A 1 8.20 15.29 28.05
N ALA A 2 8.73 16.19 27.21
CA ALA A 2 7.90 17.11 26.40
C ALA A 2 7.88 16.76 24.89
N GLU A 3 8.84 15.98 24.39
CA GLU A 3 8.99 15.66 22.95
C GLU A 3 7.88 14.76 22.38
N GLN A 4 7.30 13.89 23.22
CA GLN A 4 6.38 12.83 22.77
C GLN A 4 4.96 13.31 22.42
N HIS A 5 4.59 14.53 22.79
CA HIS A 5 3.26 15.09 22.48
C HIS A 5 3.21 15.79 21.11
N SER A 6 4.35 16.30 20.63
CA SER A 6 4.44 16.96 19.31
C SER A 6 4.33 15.95 18.18
N ASP A 7 5.06 14.84 18.29
CA ASP A 7 5.15 13.79 17.28
C ASP A 7 3.78 13.16 16.96
N LYS A 8 2.99 12.91 18.00
CA LYS A 8 1.62 12.39 17.86
C LYS A 8 0.69 13.36 17.15
N HIS A 9 0.82 14.66 17.44
CA HIS A 9 0.01 15.69 16.81
C HIS A 9 0.31 15.83 15.31
N ASP A 10 1.57 15.60 14.92
CA ASP A 10 1.99 15.57 13.52
C ASP A 10 1.49 14.32 12.78
N GLU A 11 1.52 13.15 13.41
CA GLU A 11 0.95 11.91 12.84
C GLU A 11 -0.57 12.02 12.64
N GLU A 12 -1.31 12.53 13.63
CA GLU A 12 -2.75 12.74 13.53
C GLU A 12 -3.10 13.72 12.39
N SER A 13 -2.29 14.76 12.22
CA SER A 13 -2.45 15.73 11.13
C SER A 13 -2.23 15.07 9.75
N ARG A 14 -1.21 14.20 9.63
CA ARG A 14 -0.95 13.44 8.40
C ARG A 14 -2.05 12.45 8.07
N ALA A 15 -2.51 11.67 9.06
CA ALA A 15 -3.59 10.72 8.90
C ALA A 15 -4.90 11.40 8.45
N ARG A 16 -5.17 12.61 8.97
CA ARG A 16 -6.33 13.41 8.55
C ARG A 16 -6.24 13.85 7.09
N ILE A 17 -5.07 14.30 6.65
CA ILE A 17 -4.85 14.72 5.26
C ILE A 17 -4.97 13.52 4.30
N GLU A 18 -4.38 12.39 4.67
CA GLU A 18 -4.46 11.15 3.90
C GLU A 18 -5.91 10.70 3.75
N ARG A 19 -6.67 10.66 4.84
CA ARG A 19 -8.08 10.28 4.84
C ARG A 19 -8.92 11.23 3.97
N ALA A 20 -8.69 12.54 4.03
CA ALA A 20 -9.38 13.49 3.15
C ALA A 20 -9.03 13.28 1.66
N ARG A 21 -7.77 12.94 1.35
CA ARG A 21 -7.33 12.62 -0.02
C ARG A 21 -7.99 11.35 -0.53
N LEU A 22 -8.04 10.30 0.30
CA LEU A 22 -8.70 9.05 -0.04
C LEU A 22 -10.19 9.26 -0.24
N THR A 23 -10.87 9.99 0.64
CA THR A 23 -12.31 10.32 0.48
C THR A 23 -12.59 11.07 -0.82
N ARG A 24 -11.71 11.99 -1.23
CA ARG A 24 -11.87 12.70 -2.50
C ARG A 24 -11.79 11.78 -3.73
N ILE A 25 -11.03 10.70 -3.67
CA ILE A 25 -10.80 9.79 -4.80
C ILE A 25 -11.80 8.62 -4.77
N PHE A 26 -12.00 8.03 -3.59
CA PHE A 26 -12.73 6.77 -3.39
C PHE A 26 -14.09 6.95 -2.72
N GLY A 27 -14.38 8.13 -2.14
CA GLY A 27 -15.55 8.35 -1.30
C GLY A 27 -15.33 7.92 0.15
N ASP A 28 -16.38 7.97 0.97
CA ASP A 28 -16.28 7.68 2.41
C ASP A 28 -16.08 6.19 2.73
N VAL A 29 -16.39 5.32 1.77
CA VAL A 29 -16.23 3.86 1.88
C VAL A 29 -15.00 3.46 1.09
N LEU A 30 -13.98 2.95 1.78
CA LEU A 30 -12.83 2.34 1.13
C LEU A 30 -13.19 0.93 0.66
N PRO A 31 -12.66 0.49 -0.49
CA PRO A 31 -12.77 -0.91 -0.88
C PRO A 31 -12.06 -1.78 0.14
N GLU A 32 -12.63 -2.95 0.40
CA GLU A 32 -12.00 -3.96 1.24
C GLU A 32 -10.73 -4.45 0.57
N THR A 33 -9.67 -4.61 1.38
CA THR A 33 -8.41 -5.19 0.94
C THR A 33 -8.64 -6.68 0.64
N THR A 34 -8.17 -7.16 -0.52
CA THR A 34 -8.36 -8.56 -0.91
C THR A 34 -7.16 -9.39 -0.44
N GLY A 35 -7.33 -10.70 -0.24
CA GLY A 35 -6.27 -11.56 0.30
C GLY A 35 -5.00 -11.66 -0.55
N ASP A 36 -5.02 -11.18 -1.79
CA ASP A 36 -3.86 -11.05 -2.68
C ASP A 36 -3.09 -9.73 -2.52
N ASP A 37 -3.62 -8.76 -1.76
CA ASP A 37 -2.90 -7.53 -1.42
C ASP A 37 -1.72 -7.86 -0.51
N ARG A 38 -0.51 -7.88 -1.08
CA ARG A 38 0.73 -8.09 -0.33
C ARG A 38 1.10 -6.84 0.45
N ALA A 39 0.91 -6.86 1.76
CA ALA A 39 1.47 -5.88 2.67
C ALA A 39 2.97 -6.15 2.89
N GLY A 40 3.85 -5.42 2.19
CA GLY A 40 5.23 -5.20 2.65
C GLY A 40 6.23 -6.33 2.46
N ALA A 41 6.24 -6.99 1.29
CA ALA A 41 7.43 -7.74 0.86
C ALA A 41 7.90 -7.19 -0.48
N GLU A 42 9.04 -6.50 -0.49
CA GLU A 42 9.87 -6.37 -1.68
C GLU A 42 10.26 -7.79 -2.08
N ASP A 43 9.45 -8.40 -2.94
CA ASP A 43 9.70 -9.69 -3.56
C ASP A 43 11.02 -9.52 -4.32
N THR A 44 12.12 -10.01 -3.73
CA THR A 44 13.44 -10.05 -4.35
C THR A 44 13.28 -10.87 -5.62
N ARG A 45 13.08 -10.15 -6.72
CA ARG A 45 12.61 -10.60 -8.03
C ARG A 45 13.33 -11.88 -8.45
N SER A 46 12.69 -13.02 -8.21
CA SER A 46 13.02 -14.23 -8.95
C SER A 46 12.14 -14.25 -10.19
N ASP A 47 12.74 -14.26 -11.37
CA ASP A 47 12.04 -14.38 -12.65
C ASP A 47 11.46 -15.79 -12.86
N ASP A 48 11.63 -16.71 -11.89
CA ASP A 48 11.08 -18.07 -11.91
C ASP A 48 9.57 -18.11 -12.19
N TRP A 49 8.81 -17.14 -11.70
CA TRP A 49 7.38 -17.07 -11.99
C TRP A 49 7.13 -16.69 -13.46
N PHE A 50 7.94 -15.78 -14.00
CA PHE A 50 7.82 -15.28 -15.37
C PHE A 50 8.21 -16.36 -16.39
N ASP A 51 9.27 -17.12 -16.11
CA ASP A 51 9.69 -18.24 -16.95
C ASP A 51 8.65 -19.37 -17.00
N ARG A 52 7.91 -19.57 -15.90
CA ARG A 52 6.82 -20.57 -15.82
C ARG A 52 5.55 -20.14 -16.55
N GLU A 53 5.27 -18.84 -16.60
CA GLU A 53 4.09 -18.28 -17.26
C GLU A 53 4.33 -17.87 -18.71
N ARG A 54 5.57 -17.89 -19.20
CA ARG A 54 5.92 -17.49 -20.56
C ARG A 54 5.28 -18.43 -21.59
N PRO A 55 4.45 -17.92 -22.53
CA PRO A 55 3.84 -18.75 -23.55
C PRO A 55 4.87 -19.50 -24.42
N PRO A 56 4.58 -20.74 -24.85
CA PRO A 56 5.54 -21.64 -25.51
C PRO A 56 5.96 -21.21 -26.92
N HIS A 57 5.33 -20.17 -27.48
CA HIS A 57 5.58 -19.68 -28.85
C HIS A 57 6.29 -18.33 -28.90
N HIS A 58 7.01 -17.97 -27.83
CA HIS A 58 7.97 -16.87 -27.90
C HIS A 58 9.35 -17.45 -28.28
N TYR A 59 9.59 -17.54 -29.58
CA TYR A 59 10.93 -17.59 -30.17
C TYR A 59 11.10 -16.37 -31.06
#